data_AF-A0A7V3HVQ9-F1
#
_entry.id   AF-A0A7V3HVQ9-F1
#
_cell.length_a   1.000
_cell.length_b   1.000
_cell.length_c   1.000
_cell.angle_alpha   90.00
_cell.angle_beta   90.00
_cell.angle_gamma   90.00
#
_symmetry.space_group_name_H-M   'P 1'
#
loop_
_entity.id
_entity.type
_entity.pdbx_description
1 polymer ?
#
loop_
_entity_poly.entity_id
_entity_poly.type
_entity_poly.pdbx_seq_one_letter_code
_entity_poly.pdbx_strand_id
1 'polypeptide(L)' 'LEDNWEYLDAFEGEEFVRTEVTVERYDELDVDTYIYVLKDNKEELEE' A
#
# COMPACT_ATOMS: atom_id res chain seq x y z
N LEU A 1 -4.10 -3.94 -15.73
CA LEU A 1 -3.28 -3.34 -14.66
C LEU A 1 -2.54 -4.41 -13.83
N GLU A 2 -2.76 -5.70 -14.07
CA GLU A 2 -2.10 -6.78 -13.32
C GLU A 2 -0.56 -6.78 -13.47
N ASP A 3 -0.03 -6.31 -14.60
CA ASP A 3 1.41 -6.32 -14.89
C ASP A 3 2.25 -5.23 -14.20
N ASN A 4 1.63 -4.23 -13.56
CA ASN A 4 2.40 -3.10 -13.02
C ASN A 4 2.79 -3.28 -11.55
N TRP A 5 2.18 -4.22 -10.83
CA TRP A 5 2.46 -4.41 -9.40
C TRP A 5 3.88 -4.91 -9.15
N GLU A 6 4.37 -5.85 -9.97
CA GLU A 6 5.76 -6.32 -9.85
C GLU A 6 6.76 -5.21 -10.16
N TYR A 7 6.45 -4.33 -11.11
CA TYR A 7 7.27 -3.16 -11.41
C TYR A 7 7.31 -2.18 -10.24
N LEU A 8 6.16 -1.92 -9.61
CA LEU A 8 6.06 -1.04 -8.45
C LEU A 8 6.77 -1.65 -7.24
N ASP A 9 6.56 -2.94 -6.96
CA ASP A 9 7.25 -3.67 -5.88
C ASP A 9 8.78 -3.60 -6.07
N ALA A 10 9.26 -3.74 -7.31
CA ALA A 10 10.69 -3.61 -7.64
C ALA A 10 11.22 -2.17 -7.59
N PHE A 11 10.39 -1.19 -7.93
CA PHE A 11 10.75 0.24 -7.90
C PHE A 11 10.89 0.76 -6.47
N GLU A 12 9.95 0.43 -5.59
CA GLU A 12 9.97 0.83 -4.17
C GLU A 12 11.11 0.12 -3.42
N GLY A 13 11.39 -1.14 -3.79
CA GLY A 13 12.53 -1.90 -3.27
C GLY A 13 12.22 -2.71 -2.01
N GLU A 14 13.21 -3.44 -1.52
CA GLU A 14 13.04 -4.43 -0.45
C GLU A 14 12.71 -3.83 0.93
N GLU A 15 12.88 -2.53 1.13
CA GLU A 15 12.61 -1.86 2.41
C GLU A 15 11.11 -1.59 2.62
N PHE A 16 10.34 -1.59 1.54
CA PHE A 16 8.91 -1.33 1.54
C PHE A 16 8.12 -2.62 1.37
N VAL A 17 6.92 -2.63 1.94
CA VAL A 17 5.95 -3.70 1.78
C VAL A 17 4.62 -3.11 1.33
N ARG A 18 4.00 -3.75 0.36
CA ARG A 18 2.66 -3.41 -0.11
C ARG A 18 1.64 -3.88 0.92
N THR A 19 0.88 -2.93 1.45
CA THR A 19 -0.11 -3.14 2.52
C THR A 19 -1.49 -2.72 2.02
N GLU A 20 -2.48 -3.57 2.27
CA GLU A 20 -3.88 -3.29 1.95
C GLU A 20 -4.45 -2.29 2.96
N VAL A 21 -5.15 -1.26 2.45
CA VAL A 21 -5.77 -0.22 3.26
C VAL A 21 -7.11 0.19 2.64
N THR A 22 -8.05 0.58 3.49
CA THR A 22 -9.28 1.24 3.07
C THR A 22 -9.10 2.75 3.23
N VAL A 23 -9.30 3.50 2.15
CA VAL A 23 -9.19 4.96 2.18
C VAL A 23 -10.53 5.60 1.85
N GLU A 24 -10.91 6.60 2.63
CA GLU A 24 -12.05 7.47 2.33
C GLU A 24 -11.59 8.49 1.28
N ARG A 25 -12.27 8.50 0.14
CA ARG A 25 -12.04 9.49 -0.92
C ARG A 25 -12.80 10.78 -0.62
N TYR A 26 -12.41 11.86 -1.30
CA TYR A 26 -13.10 13.16 -1.22
C TYR A 26 -14.59 13.12 -1.57
N ASP A 27 -15.07 12.09 -2.28
CA ASP A 27 -16.48 11.84 -2.59
C ASP A 27 -17.20 11.00 -1.50
N GLU A 28 -16.62 10.90 -0.30
CA GLU A 28 -17.16 10.16 0.86
C GLU A 28 -17.34 8.65 0.59
N LEU A 29 -16.59 8.12 -0.38
CA LEU A 29 -16.58 6.70 -0.71
C LEU A 29 -15.33 6.03 -0.16
N ASP A 30 -15.54 4.95 0.58
CA ASP A 30 -14.48 4.04 0.99
C ASP A 30 -14.03 3.17 -0.19
N VAL A 31 -12.72 3.12 -0.41
CA VAL A 31 -12.12 2.30 -1.46
C VAL A 31 -10.97 1.49 -0.88
N ASP A 32 -11.04 0.19 -1.12
CA ASP A 32 -9.95 -0.74 -0.81
C ASP A 32 -8.83 -0.59 -1.84
N THR A 33 -7.63 -0.32 -1.36
CA THR A 33 -6.45 -0.07 -2.18
C THR A 33 -5.18 -0.52 -1.46
N TYR A 34 -4.03 -0.24 -2.07
CA TYR A 34 -2.73 -0.62 -1.53
C TYR A 34 -1.82 0.61 -1.42
N ILE A 35 -1.05 0.65 -0.34
CA ILE A 35 0.03 1.61 -0.13
C ILE A 35 1.33 0.89 0.18
N TYR A 36 2.46 1.52 -0.08
CA TYR A 36 3.78 1.02 0.31
C TYR A 36 4.19 1.63 1.64
N VAL A 37 4.58 0.78 2.57
CA VAL A 37 4.94 1.16 3.94
C VAL A 37 6.32 0.62 4.23
N LEU A 38 7.13 1.39 4.94
CA LEU A 38 8.42 0.90 5.45
C LEU A 38 8.17 -0.30 6.37
N LYS A 39 8.95 -1.37 6.17
CA LYS A 39 8.82 -2.59 6.98
C LYS A 39 8.92 -2.32 8.48
N ASP A 40 9.80 -1.41 8.89
CA ASP A 40 9.98 -1.02 10.29
C ASP A 40 8.73 -0.36 10.89
N ASN A 41 7.89 0.26 10.07
CA ASN A 41 6.68 0.97 10.52
C ASN A 41 5.41 0.15 10.27
N LYS A 42 5.51 -1.08 9.75
CA LYS A 42 4.35 -1.92 9.43
C LYS A 42 3.49 -2.20 10.67
N GLU A 43 4.14 -2.38 11.82
CA GLU A 43 3.46 -2.66 13.10
C GLU A 43 2.55 -1.50 13.53
N GLU A 44 2.87 -0.25 13.18
CA GLU A 44 2.05 0.93 13.53
C GLU A 44 0.71 0.99 12.77
N LEU A 45 0.54 0.19 11.71
CA LEU A 45 -0.71 0.13 10.93
C LEU A 45 -1.63 -1.03 11.35
N GLU A 46 -1.14 -1.96 12.18
CA GLU A 46 -1.89 -3.13 12.64
C GLU A 46 -2.50 -2.94 14.06
N GLU A 47 -2.27 -1.78 14.69
CA GLU A 47 -2.86 -1.35 15.98
C GLU A 47 -4.07 -0.42 15.83
#